data_AF-A0A6B2G292-F1
#
_entry.id   AF-A0A6B2G292-F1
#
_cell.length_a   1.000
_cell.length_b   1.000
_cell.length_c   1.000
_cell.angle_alpha   90.00
_cell.angle_beta   90.00
_cell.angle_gamma   90.00
#
_symmetry.space_group_name_H-M   'P 1'
#
loop_
_entity.id
_entity.type
_entity.pdbx_description
1 polymer ?
#
loop_
_entity_poly.entity_id
_entity_poly.type
_entity_poly.pdbx_seq_one_letter_code
_entity_poly.pdbx_strand_id
1 'polypeptide(L)'
;SNNKFNALPLTNWILNAKKRLNSSEVSYEVREPLINAHRVIHQFAQTDPLSHNFWVCCSKLARKCGYYQTAFNYLLNAKNECPHNLSYVKEMTKFLVKTRSEHEALGFLKKYTPEVSPKISKQALIYTDLKLMICKLSSNTSDCDPNMILKSYNEVISLKKNLEKTYFAMGSFFDQLSYSKVGFHKSANKISNSESNIIQHYGMSLKYGYKYLYQSMPRLITIWLDYPSTIERNSENS
;
A
#
# COMPACT_ATOMS: atom_id res chain seq x y z
N SER A 1 -18.09 -40.85 -31.22
CA SER A 1 -18.52 -40.34 -29.90
C SER A 1 -17.58 -39.22 -29.46
N ASN A 2 -17.79 -38.02 -30.04
CA ASN A 2 -16.97 -36.84 -29.76
C ASN A 2 -17.44 -36.18 -28.46
N ASN A 3 -16.96 -36.65 -27.31
CA ASN A 3 -16.99 -35.87 -26.08
C ASN A 3 -15.93 -34.76 -26.18
N LYS A 4 -16.20 -33.75 -27.01
CA LYS A 4 -15.56 -32.44 -26.86
C LYS A 4 -16.11 -31.85 -25.57
N PHE A 5 -15.51 -32.22 -24.44
CA PHE A 5 -15.57 -31.39 -23.26
C PHE A 5 -15.12 -30.01 -23.71
N ASN A 6 -16.07 -29.07 -23.82
CA ASN A 6 -15.77 -27.66 -24.00
C ASN A 6 -15.10 -27.20 -22.69
N ALA A 7 -13.83 -27.56 -22.54
CA ALA A 7 -13.00 -27.12 -21.43
C ALA A 7 -13.01 -25.60 -21.49
N LEU A 8 -13.63 -24.98 -20.49
CA LEU A 8 -13.57 -23.54 -20.31
C LEU A 8 -12.08 -23.13 -20.37
N PRO A 9 -11.74 -22.02 -21.04
CA PRO A 9 -10.38 -21.52 -21.07
C PRO A 9 -9.82 -21.45 -19.64
N LEU A 10 -8.56 -21.87 -19.45
CA LEU A 10 -7.89 -21.89 -18.14
C LEU A 10 -8.02 -20.52 -17.40
N THR A 11 -8.08 -19.43 -18.15
CA THR A 11 -8.31 -18.07 -17.65
C THR A 11 -9.64 -17.90 -16.92
N ASN A 12 -10.74 -18.49 -17.43
CA ASN A 12 -12.05 -18.47 -16.78
C ASN A 12 -12.05 -19.30 -15.50
N TRP A 13 -11.35 -20.43 -15.50
CA TRP A 13 -11.17 -21.24 -14.30
C TRP A 13 -10.39 -20.48 -13.22
N ILE A 14 -9.29 -19.79 -13.56
CA ILE A 14 -8.53 -18.96 -12.61
C ILE A 14 -9.40 -17.86 -11.99
N LEU A 15 -10.25 -17.21 -12.79
CA LEU A 15 -11.14 -16.17 -12.30
C LEU A 15 -12.19 -16.74 -11.32
N ASN A 16 -12.76 -17.89 -11.65
CA ASN A 16 -13.73 -18.58 -10.79
C ASN A 16 -13.09 -19.12 -9.51
N ALA A 17 -11.89 -19.67 -9.59
CA ALA A 17 -11.10 -20.10 -8.44
C ALA A 17 -10.82 -18.93 -7.49
N LYS A 18 -10.44 -17.75 -8.02
CA LYS A 18 -10.27 -16.53 -7.22
C LYS A 18 -11.57 -16.08 -6.55
N LYS A 19 -12.71 -16.13 -7.25
CA LYS A 19 -14.02 -15.81 -6.66
C LYS A 19 -14.38 -16.76 -5.52
N ARG A 20 -14.19 -18.07 -5.72
CA ARG A 20 -14.46 -19.10 -4.70
C ARG A 20 -13.54 -18.98 -3.49
N LEU A 21 -12.28 -18.62 -3.69
CA LEU A 21 -11.35 -18.35 -2.60
C LEU A 21 -11.76 -17.13 -1.77
N ASN A 22 -12.36 -16.11 -2.40
CA ASN A 22 -12.86 -14.95 -1.67
C ASN A 22 -14.10 -15.27 -0.84
N SER A 23 -14.93 -16.24 -1.26
CA SER A 23 -16.09 -16.72 -0.49
C SER A 23 -15.75 -17.77 0.57
N SER A 24 -14.55 -18.37 0.52
CA SER A 24 -14.13 -19.37 1.51
C SER A 24 -13.83 -18.71 2.85
N GLU A 25 -13.82 -19.51 3.92
CA GLU A 25 -13.36 -19.07 5.23
C GLU A 25 -11.92 -18.53 5.17
N VAL A 26 -11.61 -17.54 6.03
CA VAL A 26 -10.30 -16.86 6.09
C VAL A 26 -9.21 -17.67 6.79
N SER A 27 -9.54 -18.86 7.30
CA SER A 27 -8.58 -19.75 7.96
C SER A 27 -7.39 -20.11 7.06
N TYR A 28 -6.21 -20.15 7.66
CA TYR A 28 -4.96 -20.52 7.00
C TYR A 28 -5.02 -21.96 6.49
N GLU A 29 -5.50 -22.86 7.34
CA GLU A 29 -5.52 -24.31 7.12
C GLU A 29 -6.38 -24.70 5.90
N VAL A 30 -7.44 -23.93 5.64
CA VAL A 30 -8.34 -24.17 4.51
C VAL A 30 -7.80 -23.52 3.23
N ARG A 31 -7.25 -22.31 3.32
CA ARG A 31 -6.86 -21.54 2.13
C ARG A 31 -5.50 -21.91 1.58
N GLU A 32 -4.55 -22.31 2.42
CA GLU A 32 -3.20 -22.69 1.96
C GLU A 32 -3.22 -23.88 1.00
N PRO A 33 -3.91 -25.00 1.31
CA PRO A 33 -3.94 -26.16 0.44
C PRO A 33 -4.64 -25.86 -0.88
N LEU A 34 -5.69 -25.05 -0.85
CA LEU A 34 -6.41 -24.62 -2.06
C LEU A 34 -5.51 -23.80 -3.00
N ILE A 35 -4.77 -22.83 -2.46
CA ILE A 35 -3.86 -22.00 -3.27
C ILE A 35 -2.70 -22.86 -3.81
N ASN A 36 -2.17 -23.78 -3.00
CA ASN A 36 -1.13 -24.71 -3.44
C ASN A 36 -1.60 -25.68 -4.51
N ALA A 37 -2.81 -26.22 -4.39
CA ALA A 37 -3.38 -27.08 -5.43
C ALA A 37 -3.48 -26.31 -6.76
N HIS A 38 -3.97 -25.07 -6.73
CA HIS A 38 -4.01 -24.22 -7.92
C HIS A 38 -2.61 -23.94 -8.49
N ARG A 39 -1.61 -23.72 -7.64
CA ARG A 39 -0.20 -23.54 -8.06
C ARG A 39 0.34 -24.77 -8.77
N VAL A 40 0.17 -25.95 -8.18
CA VAL A 40 0.65 -27.22 -8.74
C VAL A 40 -0.02 -27.52 -10.08
N ILE A 41 -1.34 -27.34 -10.17
CA ILE A 41 -2.08 -27.47 -11.44
C ILE A 41 -1.51 -26.54 -12.51
N HIS A 42 -1.22 -25.29 -12.13
CA HIS A 42 -0.67 -24.31 -13.06
C HIS A 42 0.77 -24.63 -13.50
N GLN A 43 1.58 -25.19 -12.60
CA GLN A 43 2.92 -25.68 -12.91
C GLN A 43 2.87 -26.83 -13.93
N PHE A 44 1.91 -27.76 -13.76
CA PHE A 44 1.69 -28.85 -14.72
C PHE A 44 1.17 -28.36 -16.07
N ALA A 45 0.35 -27.30 -16.09
CA ALA A 45 -0.21 -26.75 -17.32
C ALA A 45 0.83 -26.00 -18.20
N GLN A 46 2.06 -25.76 -17.72
CA GLN A 46 3.13 -25.02 -18.40
C GLN A 46 2.71 -23.63 -18.95
N THR A 47 1.61 -23.06 -18.45
CA THR A 47 1.10 -21.76 -18.89
C THR A 47 1.79 -20.62 -18.13
N ASP A 48 3.09 -20.39 -18.32
CA ASP A 48 3.82 -19.34 -17.59
C ASP A 48 3.59 -17.94 -18.19
N PRO A 49 2.95 -17.05 -17.41
CA PRO A 49 3.70 -16.12 -16.55
C PRO A 49 3.01 -15.75 -15.22
N LEU A 50 2.02 -16.52 -14.73
CA LEU A 50 1.24 -16.17 -13.52
C LEU A 50 1.60 -16.98 -12.26
N SER A 51 2.46 -18.00 -12.37
CA SER A 51 2.84 -18.89 -11.25
C SER A 51 3.31 -18.13 -10.01
N HIS A 52 4.20 -17.15 -10.21
CA HIS A 52 4.75 -16.31 -9.15
C HIS A 52 3.69 -15.59 -8.30
N ASN A 53 2.50 -15.30 -8.86
CA ASN A 53 1.45 -14.61 -8.11
C ASN A 53 0.82 -15.53 -7.05
N PHE A 54 0.83 -16.85 -7.27
CA PHE A 54 0.36 -17.80 -6.28
C PHE A 54 1.32 -17.86 -5.09
N TRP A 55 2.63 -17.85 -5.31
CA TRP A 55 3.61 -17.74 -4.21
C TRP A 55 3.42 -16.46 -3.39
N VAL A 56 3.21 -15.32 -4.05
CA VAL A 56 2.91 -14.05 -3.38
C VAL A 56 1.57 -14.09 -2.63
N CYS A 57 0.57 -14.81 -3.15
CA CYS A 57 -0.69 -15.04 -2.45
C CYS A 57 -0.51 -15.91 -1.19
N CYS A 58 0.24 -17.01 -1.28
CA CYS A 58 0.57 -17.87 -0.14
C CYS A 58 1.35 -17.11 0.93
N SER A 59 2.37 -16.33 0.54
CA SER A 59 3.15 -15.54 1.49
C SER A 59 2.30 -14.48 2.19
N LYS A 60 1.40 -13.82 1.47
CA LYS A 60 0.45 -12.86 2.04
C LYS A 60 -0.52 -13.50 3.04
N LEU A 61 -0.99 -14.72 2.75
CA LEU A 61 -1.85 -15.50 3.64
C LEU A 61 -1.07 -15.85 4.92
N ALA A 62 0.09 -16.48 4.78
CA ALA A 62 0.97 -16.88 5.88
C ALA A 62 1.35 -15.69 6.78
N ARG A 63 1.74 -14.55 6.18
CA ARG A 63 2.08 -13.33 6.93
C ARG A 63 0.89 -12.79 7.72
N LYS A 64 -0.33 -12.83 7.16
CA LYS A 64 -1.53 -12.37 7.88
C LYS A 64 -1.90 -13.25 9.06
N CYS A 65 -1.60 -14.54 8.97
CA CYS A 65 -1.86 -15.52 10.02
C CYS A 65 -0.71 -15.62 11.05
N GLY A 66 0.38 -14.88 10.85
CA GLY A 66 1.53 -14.85 11.78
C GLY A 66 2.59 -15.92 11.52
N TYR A 67 2.43 -16.77 10.50
CA TYR A 67 3.43 -17.76 10.11
C TYR A 67 4.55 -17.13 9.28
N TYR A 68 5.49 -16.45 9.94
CA TYR A 68 6.54 -15.69 9.25
C TYR A 68 7.58 -16.58 8.54
N GLN A 69 7.92 -17.73 9.11
CA GLN A 69 8.89 -18.65 8.50
C GLN A 69 8.36 -19.23 7.18
N THR A 70 7.12 -19.70 7.16
CA THR A 70 6.48 -20.21 5.94
C THR A 70 6.29 -19.10 4.91
N ALA A 71 5.88 -17.90 5.34
CA ALA A 71 5.80 -16.73 4.49
C ALA A 71 7.13 -16.41 3.80
N PHE A 72 8.25 -16.49 4.54
CA PHE A 72 9.58 -16.26 4.00
C PHE A 72 9.98 -17.33 2.96
N ASN A 73 9.69 -18.60 3.21
CA ASN A 73 9.94 -19.68 2.26
C ASN A 73 9.19 -19.48 0.94
N TYR A 74 7.91 -19.09 1.00
CA TYR A 74 7.14 -18.76 -0.21
C TYR A 74 7.72 -17.54 -0.95
N LEU A 75 8.22 -16.54 -0.22
CA LEU A 75 8.89 -15.38 -0.82
C LEU A 75 10.22 -15.76 -1.48
N LEU A 76 10.98 -16.69 -0.91
CA LEU A 76 12.21 -17.21 -1.51
C LEU A 76 11.91 -17.89 -2.86
N ASN A 77 10.86 -18.71 -2.92
CA ASN A 77 10.43 -19.35 -4.17
C ASN A 77 9.98 -18.32 -5.20
N ALA A 78 9.19 -17.31 -4.78
CA ALA A 78 8.78 -16.22 -5.66
C ALA A 78 9.99 -15.43 -6.21
N LYS A 79 11.03 -15.21 -5.38
CA LYS A 79 12.27 -14.53 -5.78
C LYS A 79 13.03 -15.32 -6.83
N ASN A 80 13.13 -16.64 -6.66
CA ASN A 80 13.82 -17.54 -7.59
C ASN A 80 13.15 -17.55 -8.97
N GLU A 81 11.81 -17.52 -9.00
CA GLU A 81 11.07 -17.45 -10.26
C GLU A 81 11.17 -16.07 -10.94
N CYS A 82 10.92 -14.98 -10.20
CA CYS A 82 10.81 -13.63 -10.78
C CYS A 82 11.22 -12.52 -9.78
N PRO A 83 12.50 -12.13 -9.72
CA PRO A 83 12.99 -11.17 -8.72
C PRO A 83 12.50 -9.73 -8.94
N HIS A 84 12.17 -9.34 -10.18
CA HIS A 84 11.76 -7.97 -10.54
C HIS A 84 10.24 -7.74 -10.54
N ASN A 85 9.45 -8.69 -10.05
CA ASN A 85 8.01 -8.52 -10.03
C ASN A 85 7.55 -7.56 -8.91
N LEU A 86 6.82 -6.51 -9.29
CA LEU A 86 6.29 -5.52 -8.36
C LEU A 86 5.38 -6.13 -7.28
N SER A 87 4.63 -7.20 -7.60
CA SER A 87 3.80 -7.92 -6.61
C SER A 87 4.64 -8.56 -5.51
N TYR A 88 5.78 -9.16 -5.89
CA TYR A 88 6.74 -9.74 -4.96
C TYR A 88 7.39 -8.66 -4.10
N VAL A 89 7.90 -7.59 -4.72
CA VAL A 89 8.52 -6.46 -4.01
C VAL A 89 7.57 -5.91 -2.95
N LYS A 90 6.28 -5.72 -3.30
CA LYS A 90 5.24 -5.23 -2.39
C LYS A 90 5.05 -6.12 -1.16
N GLU A 91 5.04 -7.44 -1.35
CA GLU A 91 4.78 -8.36 -0.25
C GLU A 91 6.03 -8.61 0.59
N MET A 92 7.21 -8.67 -0.03
CA MET A 92 8.50 -8.72 0.66
C MET A 92 8.70 -7.48 1.54
N THR A 93 8.41 -6.28 1.06
CA THR A 93 8.50 -5.07 1.89
C THR A 93 7.58 -5.16 3.11
N LYS A 94 6.33 -5.60 2.95
CA LYS A 94 5.43 -5.77 4.11
C LYS A 94 5.88 -6.85 5.08
N PHE A 95 6.54 -7.89 4.57
CA PHE A 95 7.17 -8.90 5.42
C PHE A 95 8.28 -8.26 6.24
N LEU A 96 9.22 -7.55 5.61
CA LEU A 96 10.33 -6.87 6.27
C LEU A 96 9.87 -5.86 7.32
N VAL A 97 8.85 -5.05 7.01
CA VAL A 97 8.25 -4.10 7.98
C VAL A 97 7.72 -4.81 9.23
N LYS A 98 7.21 -6.05 9.09
CA LYS A 98 6.62 -6.78 10.21
C LYS A 98 7.63 -7.60 11.02
N THR A 99 8.71 -8.08 10.40
CA THR A 99 9.67 -9.01 11.03
C THR A 99 11.00 -8.38 11.38
N ARG A 100 11.45 -7.35 10.63
CA ARG A 100 12.75 -6.71 10.78
C ARG A 100 12.56 -5.23 11.13
N SER A 101 13.07 -4.32 10.29
CA SER A 101 13.02 -2.88 10.51
C SER A 101 12.42 -2.14 9.30
N GLU A 102 11.85 -0.98 9.57
CA GLU A 102 11.33 -0.09 8.52
C GLU A 102 12.45 0.45 7.61
N HIS A 103 13.65 0.68 8.17
CA HIS A 103 14.83 1.14 7.41
C HIS A 103 15.29 0.11 6.37
N GLU A 104 15.40 -1.17 6.75
CA GLU A 104 15.79 -2.23 5.83
C GLU A 104 14.72 -2.44 4.73
N ALA A 105 13.45 -2.38 5.12
CA ALA A 105 12.34 -2.45 4.19
C ALA A 105 12.35 -1.31 3.17
N LEU A 106 12.68 -0.09 3.61
CA LEU A 106 12.82 1.10 2.76
C LEU A 106 14.01 0.98 1.81
N GLY A 107 15.17 0.51 2.29
CA GLY A 107 16.34 0.27 1.45
C GLY A 107 16.06 -0.76 0.35
N PHE A 108 15.41 -1.88 0.70
CA PHE A 108 14.95 -2.87 -0.26
C PHE A 108 13.97 -2.26 -1.27
N LEU A 109 12.96 -1.52 -0.80
CA LEU A 109 11.93 -0.97 -1.66
C LEU A 109 12.49 0.05 -2.66
N LYS A 110 13.40 0.94 -2.23
CA LYS A 110 14.08 1.89 -3.12
C LYS A 110 14.94 1.18 -4.17
N LYS A 111 15.62 0.10 -3.80
CA LYS A 111 16.48 -0.67 -4.71
C LYS A 111 15.71 -1.39 -5.83
N TYR A 112 14.56 -1.97 -5.51
CA TYR A 112 13.81 -2.81 -6.45
C TYR A 112 12.66 -2.09 -7.17
N THR A 113 12.35 -0.84 -6.79
CA THR A 113 11.34 -0.04 -7.49
C THR A 113 11.96 0.65 -8.69
N PRO A 114 11.53 0.38 -9.94
CA PRO A 114 12.05 1.08 -11.10
C PRO A 114 11.69 2.57 -11.07
N GLU A 115 12.55 3.43 -11.59
CA GLU A 115 12.27 4.87 -11.68
C GLU A 115 11.18 5.18 -12.72
N VAL A 116 11.00 4.31 -13.71
CA VAL A 116 10.03 4.47 -14.80
C VAL A 116 8.73 3.74 -14.49
N SER A 117 7.59 4.45 -14.59
CA SER A 117 6.26 3.88 -14.40
C SER A 117 5.95 2.82 -15.48
N PRO A 118 5.51 1.60 -15.11
CA PRO A 118 5.11 0.60 -16.09
C PRO A 118 3.84 1.02 -16.83
N LYS A 119 3.82 0.87 -18.16
CA LYS A 119 2.70 1.25 -19.06
C LYS A 119 1.40 0.44 -18.82
N ILE A 120 1.49 -0.70 -18.13
CA ILE A 120 0.36 -1.62 -17.91
C ILE A 120 -0.49 -1.15 -16.71
N SER A 121 -1.77 -0.87 -16.94
CA SER A 121 -2.74 -0.36 -15.95
C SER A 121 -2.71 -1.07 -14.57
N LYS A 122 -2.66 -2.42 -14.54
CA LYS A 122 -2.59 -3.19 -13.28
C LYS A 122 -1.23 -3.08 -12.58
N GLN A 123 -0.14 -3.04 -13.35
CA GLN A 123 1.22 -2.88 -12.79
C GLN A 123 1.45 -1.43 -12.33
N ALA A 124 0.88 -0.45 -13.01
CA ALA A 124 0.87 0.95 -12.60
C ALA A 124 0.16 1.15 -11.26
N LEU A 125 -0.92 0.41 -10.98
CA LEU A 125 -1.56 0.43 -9.66
C LEU A 125 -0.65 -0.13 -8.57
N ILE A 126 0.07 -1.21 -8.86
CA ILE A 126 1.01 -1.79 -7.90
C ILE A 126 2.17 -0.82 -7.69
N TYR A 127 2.68 -0.20 -8.75
CA TYR A 127 3.73 0.81 -8.71
C TYR A 127 3.37 2.03 -7.86
N THR A 128 2.18 2.61 -8.07
CA THR A 128 1.68 3.72 -7.25
C THR A 128 1.55 3.33 -5.78
N ASP A 129 1.09 2.10 -5.50
CA ASP A 129 1.05 1.55 -4.14
C ASP A 129 2.46 1.37 -3.52
N LEU A 130 3.47 1.00 -4.31
CA LEU A 130 4.87 0.88 -3.88
C LEU A 130 5.44 2.26 -3.56
N LYS A 131 5.30 3.23 -4.47
CA LYS A 131 5.77 4.61 -4.27
C LYS A 131 5.12 5.25 -3.03
N LEU A 132 3.83 5.00 -2.81
CA LEU A 132 3.14 5.44 -1.58
C LEU A 132 3.72 4.76 -0.33
N MET A 133 4.08 3.48 -0.41
CA MET A 133 4.73 2.77 0.69
C MET A 133 6.12 3.35 0.97
N ILE A 134 6.89 3.75 -0.06
CA ILE A 134 8.14 4.49 0.13
C ILE A 134 7.88 5.76 0.93
N CYS A 135 6.89 6.57 0.51
CA CYS A 135 6.58 7.84 1.17
C CYS A 135 6.23 7.64 2.65
N LYS A 136 5.39 6.63 2.95
CA LYS A 136 4.99 6.31 4.33
C LYS A 136 6.14 5.77 5.17
N LEU A 137 6.99 4.92 4.60
CA LEU A 137 8.17 4.43 5.33
C LEU A 137 9.18 5.57 5.54
N SER A 138 9.37 6.43 4.53
CA SER A 138 10.27 7.58 4.64
C SER A 138 9.80 8.63 5.64
N SER A 139 8.49 8.77 5.88
CA SER A 139 7.98 9.66 6.92
C SER A 139 8.21 9.12 8.33
N ASN A 140 8.21 7.80 8.48
CA ASN A 140 8.45 7.16 9.77
C ASN A 140 9.94 7.09 10.11
N THR A 141 10.80 6.89 9.10
CA THR A 141 12.25 6.94 9.28
C THR A 141 12.69 8.39 9.42
N SER A 142 13.22 8.78 10.58
CA SER A 142 13.56 10.15 11.01
C SER A 142 14.54 10.94 10.10
N ASP A 143 14.97 10.41 8.96
CA ASP A 143 16.13 10.87 8.21
C ASP A 143 15.77 11.65 6.93
N CYS A 144 14.49 11.94 6.67
CA CYS A 144 14.06 12.55 5.42
C CYS A 144 13.48 13.95 5.61
N ASP A 145 13.99 14.91 4.83
CA ASP A 145 13.45 16.27 4.79
C ASP A 145 11.95 16.25 4.41
N PRO A 146 11.10 16.97 5.16
CA PRO A 146 9.65 16.99 4.88
C PRO A 146 9.35 17.48 3.47
N ASN A 147 10.17 18.38 2.92
CA ASN A 147 10.02 18.89 1.56
C ASN A 147 10.30 17.83 0.48
N MET A 148 11.23 16.90 0.72
CA MET A 148 11.48 15.77 -0.20
C MET A 148 10.31 14.79 -0.18
N ILE A 149 9.75 14.54 1.01
CA ILE A 149 8.58 13.68 1.16
C ILE A 149 7.37 14.29 0.45
N LEU A 150 7.14 15.60 0.56
CA LEU A 150 6.07 16.30 -0.16
C LEU A 150 6.21 16.18 -1.69
N LYS A 151 7.42 16.34 -2.24
CA LYS A 151 7.68 16.11 -3.66
C LYS A 151 7.31 14.68 -4.07
N SER A 152 7.72 13.69 -3.27
CA SER A 152 7.41 12.29 -3.54
C SER A 152 5.91 11.97 -3.45
N TYR A 153 5.16 12.60 -2.55
CA TYR A 153 3.70 12.47 -2.50
C TYR A 153 3.03 13.12 -3.70
N ASN A 154 3.50 14.29 -4.14
CA ASN A 154 2.98 14.97 -5.32
C ASN A 154 3.21 14.14 -6.60
N GLU A 155 4.36 13.45 -6.70
CA GLU A 155 4.60 12.45 -7.76
C GLU A 155 3.58 11.30 -7.72
N VAL A 156 3.17 10.82 -6.55
CA VAL A 156 2.14 9.77 -6.44
C VAL A 156 0.77 10.30 -6.88
N ILE A 157 0.44 11.54 -6.52
CA ILE A 157 -0.84 12.17 -6.89
C ILE A 157 -0.92 12.39 -8.40
N SER A 158 0.19 12.81 -9.04
CA SER A 158 0.24 13.01 -10.49
C SER A 158 0.03 11.70 -11.26
N LEU A 159 0.55 10.58 -10.74
CA LEU A 159 0.37 9.26 -11.33
C LEU A 159 -1.09 8.78 -11.27
N LYS A 160 -1.78 9.00 -10.14
CA LYS A 160 -3.19 8.58 -10.01
C LYS A 160 -3.97 9.45 -9.02
N LYS A 161 -4.78 10.35 -9.56
CA LYS A 161 -5.61 11.31 -8.83
C LYS A 161 -6.78 10.72 -8.03
N ASN A 162 -7.18 9.46 -8.26
CA ASN A 162 -8.40 8.88 -7.64
C ASN A 162 -8.10 7.91 -6.48
N LEU A 163 -6.90 7.96 -5.88
CA LEU A 163 -6.53 7.05 -4.79
C LEU A 163 -6.80 7.67 -3.41
N GLU A 164 -7.90 7.26 -2.78
CA GLU A 164 -8.26 7.59 -1.38
C GLU A 164 -7.05 7.43 -0.43
N LYS A 165 -6.33 6.30 -0.59
CA LYS A 165 -5.17 5.94 0.23
C LYS A 165 -4.02 6.94 0.14
N THR A 166 -3.83 7.59 -1.01
CA THR A 166 -2.78 8.61 -1.22
C THR A 166 -3.11 9.87 -0.46
N TYR A 167 -4.34 10.36 -0.59
CA TYR A 167 -4.80 11.54 0.14
C TYR A 167 -4.83 11.31 1.65
N PHE A 168 -5.22 10.11 2.10
CA PHE A 168 -5.16 9.75 3.50
C PHE A 168 -3.72 9.75 4.04
N ALA A 169 -2.79 9.13 3.31
CA ALA A 169 -1.38 9.09 3.72
C ALA A 169 -0.77 10.50 3.80
N MET A 170 -1.13 11.38 2.87
CA MET A 170 -0.71 12.78 2.88
C MET A 170 -1.31 13.55 4.06
N GLY A 171 -2.61 13.39 4.33
CA GLY A 171 -3.27 13.99 5.50
C GLY A 171 -2.63 13.52 6.81
N SER A 172 -2.37 12.22 6.94
CA SER A 172 -1.67 11.63 8.10
C SER A 172 -0.24 12.12 8.23
N PHE A 173 0.47 12.36 7.12
CA PHE A 173 1.82 12.92 7.14
C PHE A 173 1.83 14.36 7.64
N PHE A 174 0.93 15.20 7.13
CA PHE A 174 0.78 16.57 7.63
C PHE A 174 0.37 16.59 9.11
N ASP A 175 -0.51 15.68 9.52
CA ASP A 175 -0.93 15.56 10.92
C ASP A 175 0.26 15.21 11.83
N GLN A 176 1.10 14.25 11.43
CA GLN A 176 2.35 13.92 12.12
C GLN A 176 3.33 15.11 12.18
N LEU A 177 3.44 15.89 11.11
CA LEU A 177 4.26 17.11 11.09
C LEU A 177 3.69 18.23 11.99
N SER A 178 2.37 18.31 12.13
CA SER A 178 1.73 19.25 13.06
C SER A 178 2.05 18.86 14.50
N TYR A 179 1.88 17.58 14.86
CA TYR A 179 2.18 17.08 16.21
C TYR A 179 3.66 17.24 16.59
N SER A 180 4.60 16.97 15.67
CA SER A 180 6.03 17.11 15.97
C SER A 180 6.46 18.56 16.22
N LYS A 181 5.73 19.54 15.67
CA LYS A 181 5.98 20.97 15.87
C LYS A 181 5.39 21.54 17.16
N VAL A 182 4.45 20.84 17.80
CA VAL A 182 3.86 21.28 19.08
C VAL A 182 4.91 21.34 20.22
N GLY A 183 6.05 20.65 20.07
CA GLY A 183 7.17 20.71 21.02
C GLY A 183 8.16 21.87 20.83
N PHE A 184 8.11 22.61 19.71
CA PHE A 184 9.04 23.71 19.42
C PHE A 184 8.24 24.98 19.06
N HIS A 185 8.10 25.86 20.04
CA HIS A 185 7.67 27.24 19.79
C HIS A 185 8.53 27.87 18.68
N LYS A 186 7.87 28.59 17.77
CA LYS A 186 8.38 29.51 16.73
C LYS A 186 8.75 28.90 15.37
N SER A 187 7.77 28.92 14.46
CA SER A 187 7.95 29.47 13.10
C SER A 187 6.58 29.75 12.46
N ALA A 188 5.88 30.76 13.00
CA ALA A 188 4.47 31.05 12.70
C ALA A 188 4.15 31.37 11.22
N ASN A 189 5.11 31.71 10.36
CA ASN A 189 4.77 32.30 9.04
C ASN A 189 4.89 31.37 7.81
N LYS A 190 5.10 30.06 7.98
CA LYS A 190 4.93 29.06 6.89
C LYS A 190 3.96 27.92 7.23
N ILE A 191 3.38 27.98 8.43
CA ILE A 191 2.60 26.91 9.07
C ILE A 191 1.11 27.27 9.19
N SER A 192 0.72 28.51 8.90
CA SER A 192 -0.70 28.93 8.85
C SER A 192 -1.54 28.18 7.81
N ASN A 193 -0.91 27.51 6.83
CA ASN A 193 -1.62 26.74 5.81
C ASN A 193 -1.59 25.22 6.03
N SER A 194 -0.90 24.69 7.06
CA SER A 194 -0.83 23.23 7.25
C SER A 194 -2.16 22.64 7.68
N GLU A 195 -2.93 23.33 8.53
CA GLU A 195 -4.25 22.87 8.98
C GLU A 195 -5.26 22.87 7.83
N SER A 196 -5.26 23.93 7.01
CA SER A 196 -6.06 24.00 5.78
C SER A 196 -5.70 22.89 4.79
N ASN A 197 -4.40 22.62 4.61
CA ASN A 197 -3.95 21.49 3.80
C ASN A 197 -4.41 20.14 4.38
N ILE A 198 -4.36 19.94 5.69
CA ILE A 198 -4.84 18.70 6.33
C ILE A 198 -6.33 18.48 6.04
N ILE A 199 -7.15 19.52 6.26
CA ILE A 199 -8.59 19.48 6.01
C ILE A 199 -8.86 19.17 4.54
N GLN A 200 -8.16 19.83 3.61
CA GLN A 200 -8.31 19.58 2.18
C GLN A 200 -7.95 18.13 1.80
N HIS A 201 -6.84 17.59 2.30
CA HIS A 201 -6.41 16.24 1.93
C HIS A 201 -7.29 15.16 2.57
N TYR A 202 -7.72 15.32 3.83
CA TYR A 202 -8.70 14.41 4.42
C TYR A 202 -10.07 14.51 3.74
N GLY A 203 -10.53 15.71 3.37
CA GLY A 203 -11.75 15.92 2.60
C GLY A 203 -11.70 15.25 1.22
N MET A 204 -10.57 15.38 0.51
CA MET A 204 -10.36 14.70 -0.76
C MET A 204 -10.31 13.17 -0.60
N SER A 205 -9.69 12.66 0.48
CA SER A 205 -9.72 11.22 0.79
C SER A 205 -11.17 10.72 0.91
N LEU A 206 -12.00 11.41 1.70
CA LEU A 206 -13.40 11.07 1.93
C LEU A 206 -14.25 11.13 0.64
N LYS A 207 -13.92 12.04 -0.28
CA LYS A 207 -14.58 12.12 -1.58
C LYS A 207 -14.34 10.87 -2.43
N TYR A 208 -13.17 10.25 -2.34
CA TYR A 208 -12.78 9.12 -3.19
C TYR A 208 -13.06 7.74 -2.57
N GLY A 209 -13.39 7.66 -1.28
CA GLY A 209 -13.76 6.39 -0.65
C GLY A 209 -14.07 6.50 0.85
N TYR A 210 -14.49 5.37 1.42
CA TYR A 210 -14.95 5.28 2.82
C TYR A 210 -14.08 4.37 3.69
N LYS A 211 -12.97 3.82 3.14
CA LYS A 211 -12.16 2.83 3.86
C LYS A 211 -11.49 3.42 5.09
N TYR A 212 -11.06 4.67 5.02
CA TYR A 212 -10.44 5.39 6.13
C TYR A 212 -11.41 6.36 6.80
N LEU A 213 -12.72 6.24 6.57
CA LEU A 213 -13.73 7.14 7.12
C LEU A 213 -13.56 7.32 8.63
N TYR A 214 -13.50 6.22 9.39
CA TYR A 214 -13.38 6.26 10.85
C TYR A 214 -12.06 6.85 11.38
N GLN A 215 -11.04 6.99 10.53
CA GLN A 215 -9.75 7.57 10.91
C GLN A 215 -9.69 9.04 10.48
N SER A 216 -10.10 9.34 9.26
CA SER A 216 -10.01 10.69 8.67
C SER A 216 -11.08 11.64 9.18
N MET A 217 -12.33 11.19 9.30
CA MET A 217 -13.47 12.07 9.63
C MET A 217 -13.37 12.68 11.02
N PRO A 218 -13.19 11.88 12.10
CA PRO A 218 -13.11 12.45 13.45
C PRO A 218 -11.98 13.46 13.57
N ARG A 219 -10.81 13.14 12.98
CA ARG A 219 -9.64 14.02 13.01
C ARG A 219 -9.85 15.31 12.22
N LEU A 220 -10.48 15.22 11.03
CA LEU A 220 -10.83 16.38 10.23
C LEU A 220 -11.76 17.31 11.00
N ILE A 221 -12.79 16.76 11.67
CA ILE A 221 -13.73 17.55 12.47
C ILE A 221 -13.01 18.24 13.62
N THR A 222 -12.15 17.53 14.35
CA THR A 222 -11.36 18.14 15.44
C THR A 222 -10.55 19.33 14.93
N ILE A 223 -9.78 19.15 13.86
CA ILE A 223 -8.94 20.22 13.31
C ILE A 223 -9.80 21.37 12.77
N TRP A 224 -10.95 21.06 12.14
CA TRP A 224 -11.87 22.08 11.64
C TRP A 224 -12.52 22.90 12.76
N LEU A 225 -12.85 22.28 13.89
CA LEU A 225 -13.38 22.97 15.07
C LEU A 225 -12.33 23.85 15.75
N ASP A 226 -11.07 23.42 15.75
CA ASP A 226 -9.96 24.20 16.33
C ASP A 226 -9.48 25.34 15.41
N TYR A 227 -9.82 25.30 14.12
CA TYR A 227 -9.36 26.22 13.07
C TYR A 227 -9.67 27.71 13.33
N PRO A 228 -10.87 28.11 13.83
CA PRO A 228 -11.14 29.52 14.16
C PRO A 228 -10.18 30.06 15.23
N SER A 229 -9.88 29.24 16.25
CA SER A 229 -8.98 29.62 17.33
C SER A 229 -7.52 29.81 16.87
N THR A 230 -7.11 29.10 15.81
CA THR A 230 -5.77 29.27 15.23
C THR A 230 -5.69 30.50 14.34
N ILE A 231 -6.77 30.87 13.66
CA ILE A 231 -6.86 32.14 12.92
C ILE A 231 -6.79 33.34 13.88
N GLU A 232 -7.55 33.32 14.97
CA GLU A 232 -7.56 34.40 15.98
C GLU A 232 -6.16 34.59 16.60
N ARG A 233 -5.52 33.52 17.05
CA ARG A 233 -4.13 33.57 17.56
C ARG A 233 -3.11 34.06 16.54
N ASN A 234 -3.31 33.76 15.25
CA ASN A 234 -2.41 34.23 14.21
C ASN A 234 -2.60 35.72 13.92
N SER A 235 -3.82 36.25 14.05
CA SER A 235 -4.12 37.68 13.92
C SER A 235 -3.64 38.53 15.09
N GLU A 236 -3.57 37.96 16.31
CA GLU A 236 -3.04 38.65 17.49
C GLU A 236 -1.49 38.71 17.52
N ASN A 237 -0.82 37.80 16.81
CA ASN A 237 0.65 37.70 16.74
C ASN A 237 1.26 38.40 15.51
N SER A 238 0.44 39.04 14.68
CA SER A 238 0.82 39.82 13.49
C SER A 238 0.63 41.31 13.72
#